data_AF-A0A3D0T730-F1
#
_entry.id   AF-A0A3D0T730-F1
#
_cell.length_a   1.000
_cell.length_b   1.000
_cell.length_c   1.000
_cell.angle_alpha   90.00
_cell.angle_beta   90.00
_cell.angle_gamma   90.00
#
_symmetry.space_group_name_H-M   'P 1'
#
loop_
_entity.id
_entity.type
_entity.pdbx_description
1 polymer ?
#
loop_
_entity_poly.entity_id
_entity_poly.type
_entity_poly.pdbx_seq_one_letter_code
_entity_poly.pdbx_strand_id
1 'polypeptide(L)'
;MLGDELLFTNDDETDLEEELLAAWTVLVVDDEPEIHAVTRMVLGDFVFEQRPLNIITASSAAEARDILVADTHNTIAVAIIDVVMETSQAGLELVRWVRETRNNHVIRLILRTGQPGEAPEERVIRDYDINDYKNKTELTAMRLKTSMYAALRAYRDIRLIERHRQGLEKIISATTEFIECDTLPQFASAILNQISVLLAIETSDIICCAITRDVKSSNQYKILATNLQGKSLSTIPAKVQTRIEEALNQHSNIQGNDYFVSYFTTRRGMENVLYVATKAPGLKRKFVNTSLRNVAKNLIPDWLICYWLTLPLSPPFAANSPTRNKLCGVCRKLIR
;
A
#
# COMPACT_ATOMS: atom_id res chain seq x y z
N MET A 1 15.23 -26.07 17.34
CA MET A 1 14.00 -25.42 16.86
C MET A 1 14.14 -23.96 17.21
N LEU A 2 14.48 -23.11 16.24
CA LEU A 2 14.54 -21.66 16.40
C LEU A 2 13.54 -21.14 15.38
N GLY A 3 12.45 -20.57 15.88
CA GLY A 3 11.35 -20.08 15.08
C GLY A 3 11.80 -18.94 14.19
N ASP A 4 11.44 -19.04 12.91
CA ASP A 4 11.34 -17.87 12.03
C ASP A 4 10.21 -17.00 12.58
N GLU A 5 10.56 -16.07 13.45
CA GLU A 5 9.70 -14.96 13.80
C GLU A 5 9.84 -13.95 12.65
N LEU A 6 8.90 -14.06 11.70
CA LEU A 6 8.75 -13.13 10.59
C LEU A 6 8.45 -11.74 11.19
N LEU A 7 9.49 -10.93 11.35
CA LEU A 7 9.37 -9.52 11.74
C LEU A 7 8.75 -8.74 10.58
N PHE A 8 7.41 -8.73 10.54
CA PHE A 8 6.66 -7.68 9.87
C PHE A 8 6.92 -6.39 10.64
N THR A 9 7.74 -5.50 10.10
CA THR A 9 7.87 -4.15 10.64
C THR A 9 6.57 -3.41 10.35
N ASN A 10 5.85 -3.04 11.41
CA ASN A 10 4.60 -2.29 11.39
C ASN A 10 4.84 -0.84 10.90
N ASP A 11 5.15 -0.63 9.63
CA ASP A 11 5.06 0.72 9.03
C ASP A 11 3.59 1.20 8.98
N ASP A 12 2.63 0.30 9.25
CA ASP A 12 1.22 0.60 9.50
C ASP A 12 0.98 1.30 10.85
N GLU A 13 1.90 1.34 11.82
CA GLU A 13 1.60 1.87 13.17
C GLU A 13 1.15 3.35 13.16
N THR A 14 1.73 4.18 12.28
CA THR A 14 1.33 5.60 12.16
C THR A 14 0.00 5.80 11.42
N ASP A 15 -0.31 4.98 10.41
CA ASP A 15 -1.59 5.04 9.70
C ASP A 15 -2.71 4.38 10.50
N LEU A 16 -2.38 3.35 11.31
CA LEU A 16 -3.28 2.71 12.26
C LEU A 16 -3.67 3.66 13.39
N GLU A 17 -2.76 4.47 13.92
CA GLU A 17 -3.10 5.46 14.97
C GLU A 17 -4.03 6.57 14.46
N GLU A 18 -3.87 7.06 13.23
CA GLU A 18 -4.81 8.00 12.61
C GLU A 18 -6.14 7.34 12.20
N GLU A 19 -6.12 6.10 11.69
CA GLU A 19 -7.35 5.32 11.41
C GLU A 19 -8.12 4.97 12.69
N LEU A 20 -7.44 4.70 13.81
CA LEU A 20 -8.05 4.37 15.11
C LEU A 20 -8.79 5.56 15.74
N LEU A 21 -8.46 6.80 15.34
CA LEU A 21 -9.07 8.03 15.87
C LEU A 21 -10.14 8.64 14.94
N ALA A 22 -10.15 8.29 13.65
CA ALA A 22 -11.09 8.86 12.69
C ALA A 22 -12.53 8.36 12.94
N ALA A 23 -13.52 9.22 12.93
CA ALA A 23 -14.93 8.81 13.07
C ALA A 23 -15.39 7.95 11.87
N TRP A 24 -16.32 7.01 12.08
CA TRP A 24 -16.97 6.29 11.00
C TRP A 24 -18.00 7.18 10.31
N THR A 25 -17.81 7.47 9.02
CA THR A 25 -18.74 8.33 8.29
C THR A 25 -19.99 7.55 7.87
N VAL A 26 -21.16 8.09 8.24
CA VAL A 26 -22.48 7.55 7.91
C VAL A 26 -23.28 8.62 7.18
N LEU A 27 -23.77 8.30 5.98
CA LEU A 27 -24.66 9.15 5.20
C LEU A 27 -26.11 8.81 5.50
N VAL A 28 -26.94 9.80 5.79
CA VAL A 28 -28.40 9.62 5.90
C VAL A 28 -29.07 10.43 4.79
N VAL A 29 -29.92 9.78 4.00
CA VAL A 29 -30.60 10.39 2.85
C VAL A 29 -32.11 10.28 3.07
N ASP A 30 -32.76 11.42 3.29
CA ASP A 30 -34.19 11.54 3.56
C ASP A 30 -34.62 12.98 3.30
N ASP A 31 -35.78 13.20 2.68
CA ASP A 31 -36.33 14.53 2.46
C ASP A 31 -36.96 15.15 3.72
N GLU A 32 -37.19 14.34 4.76
CA GLU A 32 -37.75 14.79 6.03
C GLU A 32 -36.64 15.24 7.03
N PRO A 33 -36.56 16.55 7.38
CA PRO A 33 -35.52 17.05 8.28
C PRO A 33 -35.63 16.50 9.71
N GLU A 34 -36.85 16.15 10.15
CA GLU A 34 -37.07 15.51 11.46
C GLU A 34 -36.37 14.16 11.56
N ILE A 35 -36.35 13.40 10.45
CA ILE A 35 -35.69 12.10 10.41
C ILE A 35 -34.17 12.25 10.54
N HIS A 36 -33.59 13.31 9.99
CA HIS A 36 -32.18 13.64 10.22
C HIS A 36 -31.87 13.92 11.69
N ALA A 37 -32.73 14.69 12.37
CA ALA A 37 -32.59 15.00 13.78
C ALA A 37 -32.73 13.75 14.66
N VAL A 38 -33.76 12.93 14.42
CA VAL A 38 -34.01 11.68 15.16
C VAL A 38 -32.87 10.69 14.94
N THR A 39 -32.38 10.53 13.71
CA THR A 39 -31.27 9.61 13.41
C THR A 39 -30.01 10.03 14.17
N ARG A 40 -29.68 11.33 14.18
CA ARG A 40 -28.56 11.86 14.98
C ARG A 40 -28.76 11.65 16.48
N MET A 41 -29.97 11.84 17.00
CA MET A 41 -30.27 11.61 18.41
C MET A 41 -30.09 10.13 18.80
N VAL A 42 -30.61 9.20 17.99
CA VAL A 42 -30.54 7.75 18.26
C VAL A 42 -29.10 7.24 18.21
N LEU A 43 -28.30 7.76 17.28
CA LEU A 43 -26.94 7.31 17.01
C LEU A 43 -25.85 8.19 17.64
N GLY A 44 -26.21 9.25 18.37
CA GLY A 44 -25.25 10.23 18.90
C GLY A 44 -24.18 9.63 19.81
N ASP A 45 -24.57 8.69 20.68
CA ASP A 45 -23.66 7.98 21.59
C ASP A 45 -23.21 6.62 21.02
N PHE A 46 -23.43 6.37 19.73
CA PHE A 46 -23.05 5.09 19.13
C PHE A 46 -21.53 5.04 18.92
N VAL A 47 -20.92 4.00 19.46
CA VAL A 47 -19.48 3.73 19.32
C VAL A 47 -19.28 2.32 18.77
N PHE A 48 -18.45 2.21 17.74
CA PHE A 48 -18.00 0.96 17.18
C PHE A 48 -16.47 0.95 17.12
N GLU A 49 -15.86 -0.05 17.76
CA GLU A 49 -14.39 -0.17 17.87
C GLU A 49 -13.72 1.09 18.43
N GLN A 50 -14.31 1.64 19.50
CA GLN A 50 -13.83 2.86 20.18
C GLN A 50 -13.88 4.13 19.32
N ARG A 51 -14.47 4.06 18.11
CA ARG A 51 -14.62 5.18 17.19
C ARG A 51 -16.08 5.68 17.18
N PRO A 52 -16.31 7.00 17.28
CA PRO A 52 -17.65 7.59 17.16
C PRO A 52 -18.11 7.58 15.70
N LEU A 53 -19.38 7.95 15.48
CA LEU A 53 -19.92 8.18 14.14
C LEU A 53 -19.78 9.66 13.74
N ASN A 54 -19.48 9.90 12.47
CA ASN A 54 -19.66 11.19 11.81
C ASN A 54 -20.88 11.08 10.89
N ILE A 55 -22.00 11.70 11.29
CA ILE A 55 -23.26 11.60 10.54
C ILE A 55 -23.42 12.80 9.61
N ILE A 56 -23.27 12.55 8.31
CA ILE A 56 -23.56 13.49 7.24
C ILE A 56 -24.96 13.21 6.67
N THR A 57 -25.60 14.24 6.11
CA THR A 57 -26.99 14.15 5.64
C THR A 57 -27.15 14.72 4.25
N ALA A 58 -28.09 14.17 3.49
CA ALA A 58 -28.57 14.70 2.23
C ALA A 58 -30.10 14.69 2.23
N SER A 59 -30.72 15.72 1.69
CA SER A 59 -32.18 15.87 1.66
C SER A 59 -32.81 15.37 0.36
N SER A 60 -31.99 14.84 -0.56
CA SER A 60 -32.38 14.47 -1.91
C SER A 60 -31.43 13.41 -2.46
N ALA A 61 -31.89 12.61 -3.43
CA ALA A 61 -31.06 11.65 -4.13
C ALA A 61 -29.93 12.36 -4.92
N ALA A 62 -30.21 13.56 -5.44
CA ALA A 62 -29.22 14.37 -6.16
C ALA A 62 -28.08 14.83 -5.23
N GLU A 63 -28.41 15.39 -4.07
CA GLU A 63 -27.42 15.83 -3.09
C GLU A 63 -26.58 14.66 -2.56
N ALA A 64 -27.21 13.50 -2.35
CA ALA A 64 -26.50 12.29 -1.95
C ALA A 64 -25.48 11.85 -3.02
N ARG A 65 -25.81 11.96 -4.31
CA ARG A 65 -24.86 11.67 -5.40
C ARG A 65 -23.68 12.63 -5.37
N ASP A 66 -23.91 13.93 -5.20
CA ASP A 66 -22.84 14.92 -5.15
C ASP A 66 -21.85 14.62 -4.02
N ILE A 67 -22.36 14.26 -2.83
CA ILE A 67 -21.55 13.82 -1.69
C ILE A 67 -20.74 12.57 -2.03
N LEU A 68 -21.37 11.55 -2.62
CA LEU A 68 -20.73 10.28 -2.97
C LEU A 68 -19.71 10.40 -4.12
N VAL A 69 -19.87 11.39 -5.00
CA VAL A 69 -18.88 11.74 -6.04
C VAL A 69 -17.68 12.44 -5.40
N ALA A 70 -17.92 13.35 -4.45
CA ALA A 70 -16.85 14.02 -3.72
C ALA A 70 -16.03 13.06 -2.85
N ASP A 71 -16.62 11.96 -2.37
CA ASP A 71 -15.92 10.89 -1.65
C ASP A 71 -15.13 9.97 -2.61
N THR A 72 -14.00 10.48 -3.09
CA THR A 72 -13.13 9.78 -4.05
C THR A 72 -12.52 8.49 -3.48
N HIS A 73 -12.32 8.43 -2.17
CA HIS A 73 -11.67 7.31 -1.48
C HIS A 73 -12.67 6.30 -0.87
N ASN A 74 -13.98 6.45 -1.11
CA ASN A 74 -15.05 5.58 -0.56
C ASN A 74 -15.03 5.50 0.98
N THR A 75 -14.75 6.61 1.65
CA THR A 75 -14.64 6.71 3.12
C THR A 75 -16.00 6.62 3.83
N ILE A 76 -17.11 6.85 3.12
CA ILE A 76 -18.45 6.67 3.67
C ILE A 76 -18.71 5.17 3.89
N ALA A 77 -18.87 4.77 5.14
CA ALA A 77 -18.98 3.37 5.52
C ALA A 77 -20.39 2.81 5.30
N VAL A 78 -21.41 3.60 5.68
CA VAL A 78 -22.82 3.21 5.61
C VAL A 78 -23.62 4.37 5.04
N ALA A 79 -24.58 4.08 4.15
CA ALA A 79 -25.64 5.00 3.79
C ALA A 79 -27.00 4.42 4.21
N ILE A 80 -27.77 5.19 4.97
CA ILE A 80 -29.17 4.94 5.31
C ILE A 80 -30.02 5.78 4.36
N ILE A 81 -30.80 5.14 3.49
CA ILE A 81 -31.47 5.80 2.37
C ILE A 81 -32.97 5.53 2.45
N ASP A 82 -33.78 6.59 2.37
CA ASP A 82 -35.22 6.44 2.15
C ASP A 82 -35.53 6.05 0.71
N VAL A 83 -36.47 5.13 0.54
CA VAL A 83 -36.88 4.65 -0.79
C VAL A 83 -37.69 5.71 -1.53
N VAL A 84 -38.62 6.36 -0.83
CA VAL A 84 -39.60 7.31 -1.40
C VAL A 84 -39.21 8.71 -0.95
N MET A 85 -38.74 9.53 -1.88
CA MET A 85 -38.39 10.94 -1.63
C MET A 85 -39.00 11.80 -2.76
N GLU A 86 -38.17 12.34 -3.66
CA GLU A 86 -38.63 13.14 -4.80
C GLU A 86 -39.48 12.34 -5.78
N THR A 87 -39.23 11.02 -5.86
CA THR A 87 -40.05 10.05 -6.60
C THR A 87 -40.27 8.81 -5.72
N SER A 88 -41.24 7.96 -6.10
CA SER A 88 -41.53 6.70 -5.40
C SER A 88 -40.36 5.70 -5.40
N GLN A 89 -39.35 5.92 -6.24
CA GLN A 89 -38.23 5.00 -6.45
C GLN A 89 -36.86 5.69 -6.32
N ALA A 90 -36.81 6.95 -5.87
CA ALA A 90 -35.59 7.75 -5.82
C ALA A 90 -34.45 7.05 -5.06
N GLY A 91 -34.75 6.43 -3.91
CA GLY A 91 -33.77 5.69 -3.13
C GLY A 91 -33.24 4.44 -3.83
N LEU A 92 -34.11 3.70 -4.53
CA LEU A 92 -33.69 2.52 -5.30
C LEU A 92 -32.83 2.91 -6.50
N GLU A 93 -33.18 3.99 -7.19
CA GLU A 93 -32.36 4.54 -8.27
C GLU A 93 -30.99 5.03 -7.77
N LEU A 94 -30.94 5.64 -6.59
CA LEU A 94 -29.68 6.03 -5.95
C LEU A 94 -28.80 4.81 -5.65
N VAL A 95 -29.37 3.78 -5.01
CA VAL A 95 -28.66 2.52 -4.72
C VAL A 95 -28.11 1.90 -6.00
N ARG A 96 -28.94 1.82 -7.05
CA ARG A 96 -28.55 1.28 -8.34
C ARG A 96 -27.39 2.07 -8.94
N TRP A 97 -27.45 3.39 -8.88
CA TRP A 97 -26.35 4.25 -9.34
C TRP A 97 -25.05 4.00 -8.52
N VAL A 98 -25.13 3.83 -7.21
CA VAL A 98 -23.97 3.53 -6.36
C VAL A 98 -23.29 2.21 -6.77
N ARG A 99 -24.09 1.17 -7.06
CA ARG A 99 -23.57 -0.15 -7.44
C ARG A 99 -23.13 -0.23 -8.90
N GLU A 100 -23.95 0.23 -9.84
CA GLU A 100 -23.68 0.05 -11.27
C GLU A 100 -22.81 1.15 -11.87
N THR A 101 -23.01 2.41 -11.44
CA THR A 101 -22.32 3.56 -12.06
C THR A 101 -21.06 3.94 -11.27
N ARG A 102 -21.17 4.13 -9.96
CA ARG A 102 -20.02 4.47 -9.10
C ARG A 102 -19.14 3.26 -8.80
N ASN A 103 -19.65 2.03 -9.05
CA ASN A 103 -19.01 0.75 -8.78
C ASN A 103 -18.49 0.63 -7.33
N ASN A 104 -19.21 1.24 -6.39
CA ASN A 104 -18.83 1.19 -4.97
C ASN A 104 -19.57 0.03 -4.31
N HIS A 105 -18.92 -1.13 -4.28
CA HIS A 105 -19.39 -2.33 -3.58
C HIS A 105 -18.89 -2.41 -2.13
N VAL A 106 -18.24 -1.37 -1.61
CA VAL A 106 -17.65 -1.34 -0.27
C VAL A 106 -18.58 -0.66 0.73
N ILE A 107 -19.23 0.42 0.32
CA ILE A 107 -20.26 1.08 1.13
C ILE A 107 -21.42 0.13 1.45
N ARG A 108 -21.88 0.15 2.71
CA ARG A 108 -23.08 -0.59 3.11
C ARG A 108 -24.31 0.25 2.90
N LEU A 109 -25.32 -0.31 2.23
CA LEU A 109 -26.55 0.40 1.91
C LEU A 109 -27.70 -0.20 2.74
N ILE A 110 -28.33 0.64 3.56
CA ILE A 110 -29.50 0.30 4.38
C ILE A 110 -30.68 1.09 3.83
N LEU A 111 -31.69 0.40 3.33
CA LEU A 111 -32.92 1.05 2.89
C LEU A 111 -33.92 1.14 4.03
N ARG A 112 -34.63 2.27 4.10
CA ARG A 112 -35.84 2.42 4.90
C ARG A 112 -37.02 2.87 4.04
N THR A 113 -38.24 2.46 4.38
CA THR A 113 -39.46 2.97 3.72
C THR A 113 -40.67 2.96 4.66
N GLY A 114 -41.56 3.94 4.54
CA GLY A 114 -42.86 3.95 5.22
C GLY A 114 -43.95 3.11 4.54
N GLN A 115 -43.77 2.75 3.26
CA GLN A 115 -44.75 2.02 2.47
C GLN A 115 -44.10 0.84 1.71
N PRO A 116 -44.11 -0.38 2.28
CA PRO A 116 -43.67 -1.57 1.58
C PRO A 116 -44.77 -2.02 0.60
N GLY A 117 -44.91 -1.31 -0.52
CA GLY A 117 -46.00 -1.53 -1.49
C GLY A 117 -45.57 -2.11 -2.85
N GLU A 118 -44.37 -1.75 -3.34
CA GLU A 118 -44.00 -2.03 -4.75
C GLU A 118 -43.11 -3.27 -4.96
N ALA A 119 -42.37 -3.74 -3.94
CA ALA A 119 -41.55 -4.94 -4.05
C ALA A 119 -41.35 -5.66 -2.71
N PRO A 120 -41.37 -7.00 -2.66
CA PRO A 120 -41.00 -7.77 -1.46
C PRO A 120 -39.55 -7.48 -1.05
N GLU A 121 -39.30 -7.34 0.26
CA GLU A 121 -37.98 -6.97 0.82
C GLU A 121 -36.84 -7.87 0.29
N GLU A 122 -37.09 -9.18 0.22
CA GLU A 122 -36.13 -10.17 -0.28
C GLU A 122 -35.67 -9.89 -1.73
N ARG A 123 -36.59 -9.44 -2.59
CA ARG A 123 -36.24 -9.09 -3.98
C ARG A 123 -35.38 -7.84 -4.03
N VAL A 124 -35.73 -6.83 -3.23
CA VAL A 124 -34.95 -5.59 -3.18
C VAL A 124 -33.53 -5.86 -2.68
N ILE A 125 -33.40 -6.67 -1.63
CA ILE A 125 -32.09 -7.07 -1.09
C ILE A 125 -31.22 -7.74 -2.15
N ARG A 126 -31.77 -8.71 -2.87
CA ARG A 126 -31.04 -9.47 -3.88
C ARG A 126 -30.73 -8.67 -5.14
N ASP A 127 -31.73 -8.00 -5.69
CA ASP A 127 -31.65 -7.42 -7.03
C ASP A 127 -30.88 -6.08 -7.02
N TYR A 128 -30.80 -5.40 -5.86
CA TYR A 128 -30.08 -4.13 -5.70
C TYR A 128 -28.79 -4.23 -4.86
N ASP A 129 -28.39 -5.43 -4.41
CA ASP A 129 -27.18 -5.67 -3.60
C ASP A 129 -27.06 -4.71 -2.38
N ILE A 130 -28.14 -4.63 -1.61
CA ILE A 130 -28.20 -3.84 -0.36
C ILE A 130 -27.98 -4.73 0.86
N ASN A 131 -27.63 -4.11 1.99
CA ASN A 131 -27.22 -4.82 3.20
C ASN A 131 -28.35 -4.97 4.21
N ASP A 132 -29.35 -4.09 4.18
CA ASP A 132 -30.54 -4.22 4.99
C ASP A 132 -31.71 -3.45 4.37
N TYR A 133 -32.93 -3.89 4.66
CA TYR A 133 -34.17 -3.23 4.29
C TYR A 133 -35.08 -3.19 5.52
N LYS A 134 -35.63 -2.01 5.84
CA LYS A 134 -36.42 -1.81 7.06
C LYS A 134 -37.67 -0.95 6.82
N ASN A 135 -38.79 -1.33 7.42
CA ASN A 135 -39.95 -0.47 7.48
C ASN A 135 -39.74 0.67 8.50
N LYS A 136 -39.99 1.94 8.11
CA LYS A 136 -39.90 3.14 8.95
C LYS A 136 -40.72 2.96 10.25
N THR A 137 -41.90 2.33 10.18
CA THR A 137 -42.78 2.12 11.36
C THR A 137 -42.26 1.09 12.35
N GLU A 138 -41.36 0.20 11.91
CA GLU A 138 -40.80 -0.88 12.72
C GLU A 138 -39.37 -0.61 13.18
N LEU A 139 -38.81 0.54 12.80
CA LEU A 139 -37.42 0.91 13.05
C LEU A 139 -37.27 1.53 14.43
N THR A 140 -37.21 0.67 15.46
CA THR A 140 -36.86 1.12 16.81
C THR A 140 -35.38 1.52 16.89
N ALA A 141 -35.04 2.37 17.86
CA ALA A 141 -33.65 2.77 18.13
C ALA A 141 -32.71 1.55 18.30
N MET A 142 -33.17 0.51 18.99
CA MET A 142 -32.40 -0.73 19.19
C MET A 142 -32.16 -1.49 17.88
N ARG A 143 -33.19 -1.59 17.02
CA ARG A 143 -33.07 -2.23 15.71
C ARG A 143 -32.10 -1.46 14.81
N LEU A 144 -32.20 -0.13 14.77
CA LEU A 144 -31.26 0.71 14.02
C LEU A 144 -29.81 0.51 14.50
N LYS A 145 -29.56 0.56 15.82
CA LYS A 145 -28.22 0.31 16.37
C LYS A 145 -27.69 -1.08 16.01
N THR A 146 -28.54 -2.11 16.03
CA THR A 146 -28.15 -3.47 15.67
C THR A 146 -27.76 -3.56 14.19
N SER A 147 -28.55 -2.97 13.29
CA SER A 147 -28.23 -2.88 11.86
C SER A 147 -26.93 -2.11 11.62
N MET A 148 -26.69 -1.01 12.36
CA MET A 148 -25.43 -0.26 12.29
C MET A 148 -24.22 -1.09 12.70
N TYR A 149 -24.31 -1.88 13.78
CA TYR A 149 -23.21 -2.78 14.17
C TYR A 149 -22.91 -3.83 13.09
N ALA A 150 -23.94 -4.40 12.46
CA ALA A 150 -23.76 -5.37 11.38
C ALA A 150 -23.12 -4.72 10.14
N ALA A 151 -23.62 -3.55 9.74
CA ALA A 151 -23.12 -2.82 8.58
C ALA A 151 -21.67 -2.35 8.77
N LEU A 152 -21.35 -1.68 9.87
CA LEU A 152 -19.98 -1.19 10.10
C LEU A 152 -18.96 -2.33 10.18
N ARG A 153 -19.33 -3.45 10.82
CA ARG A 153 -18.48 -4.64 10.85
C ARG A 153 -18.25 -5.19 9.44
N ALA A 154 -19.30 -5.30 8.63
CA ALA A 154 -19.17 -5.76 7.25
C ALA A 154 -18.32 -4.81 6.39
N TYR A 155 -18.46 -3.49 6.56
CA TYR A 155 -17.61 -2.50 5.88
C TYR A 155 -16.14 -2.70 6.24
N ARG A 156 -15.82 -2.76 7.54
CA ARG A 156 -14.46 -3.00 8.05
C ARG A 156 -13.87 -4.27 7.45
N ASP A 157 -14.62 -5.37 7.46
CA ASP A 157 -14.13 -6.66 6.98
C ASP A 157 -13.86 -6.65 5.48
N ILE A 158 -14.74 -6.03 4.68
CA ILE A 158 -14.54 -5.88 3.23
C ILE A 158 -13.32 -5.00 2.95
N ARG A 159 -13.15 -3.88 3.68
CA ARG A 159 -11.98 -3.01 3.55
C ARG A 159 -10.68 -3.74 3.87
N LEU A 160 -10.68 -4.56 4.91
CA LEU A 160 -9.51 -5.38 5.26
C LEU A 160 -9.18 -6.37 4.14
N ILE A 161 -10.19 -7.03 3.56
CA ILE A 161 -10.01 -7.93 2.43
C ILE A 161 -9.46 -7.18 1.20
N GLU A 162 -9.99 -5.99 0.88
CA GLU A 162 -9.47 -5.17 -0.22
C GLU A 162 -7.99 -4.81 -0.02
N ARG A 163 -7.61 -4.39 1.19
CA ARG A 163 -6.22 -4.10 1.55
C ARG A 163 -5.33 -5.31 1.36
N HIS A 164 -5.74 -6.47 1.86
CA HIS A 164 -4.99 -7.72 1.68
C HIS A 164 -4.87 -8.11 0.21
N ARG A 165 -5.94 -7.97 -0.58
CA ARG A 165 -5.96 -8.26 -2.02
C ARG A 165 -4.96 -7.36 -2.76
N GLN A 166 -4.98 -6.06 -2.48
CA GLN A 166 -4.04 -5.09 -3.07
C GLN A 166 -2.59 -5.39 -2.64
N GLY A 167 -2.36 -5.75 -1.38
CA GLY A 167 -1.05 -6.18 -0.89
C GLY A 167 -0.51 -7.39 -1.63
N LEU A 168 -1.34 -8.42 -1.82
CA LEU A 168 -0.99 -9.62 -2.59
C LEU A 168 -0.74 -9.32 -4.06
N GLU A 169 -1.52 -8.44 -4.69
CA GLU A 169 -1.27 -7.98 -6.07
C GLU A 169 0.10 -7.31 -6.21
N LYS A 170 0.49 -6.47 -5.25
CA LYS A 170 1.82 -5.86 -5.22
C LYS A 170 2.92 -6.92 -5.11
N ILE A 171 2.76 -7.90 -4.22
CA ILE A 171 3.71 -9.01 -4.05
C ILE A 171 3.85 -9.82 -5.34
N ILE A 172 2.74 -10.19 -5.96
CA ILE A 172 2.74 -10.95 -7.22
C ILE A 172 3.42 -10.14 -8.32
N SER A 173 3.07 -8.86 -8.47
CA SER A 173 3.68 -7.97 -9.47
C SER A 173 5.19 -7.84 -9.29
N ALA A 174 5.66 -7.65 -8.05
CA ALA A 174 7.09 -7.59 -7.74
C ALA A 174 7.80 -8.91 -8.06
N THR A 175 7.16 -10.04 -7.76
CA THR A 175 7.73 -11.36 -8.03
C THR A 175 7.85 -11.63 -9.53
N THR A 176 6.85 -11.25 -10.33
CA THR A 176 6.90 -11.36 -11.80
C THR A 176 8.04 -10.52 -12.39
N GLU A 177 8.20 -9.28 -11.92
CA GLU A 177 9.31 -8.39 -12.35
C GLU A 177 10.68 -9.04 -12.11
N PHE A 178 10.84 -9.76 -11.00
CA PHE A 178 12.07 -10.49 -10.70
C PHE A 178 12.31 -11.71 -11.60
N ILE A 179 11.25 -12.42 -12.00
CA ILE A 179 11.36 -13.59 -12.89
C ILE A 179 11.76 -13.16 -14.31
N GLU A 180 11.32 -11.99 -14.76
CA GLU A 180 11.61 -11.45 -16.10
C GLU A 180 13.01 -10.83 -16.24
N CYS A 181 13.81 -10.79 -15.17
CA CYS A 181 15.16 -10.23 -15.21
C CYS A 181 16.19 -11.22 -15.82
N ASP A 182 16.72 -10.89 -17.00
CA ASP A 182 17.75 -11.70 -17.67
C ASP A 182 19.16 -11.51 -17.09
N THR A 183 19.40 -10.40 -16.38
CA THR A 183 20.73 -10.02 -15.90
C THR A 183 20.71 -9.54 -14.45
N LEU A 184 21.82 -9.80 -13.75
CA LEU A 184 22.01 -9.40 -12.36
C LEU A 184 21.82 -7.88 -12.13
N PRO A 185 22.25 -6.98 -13.04
CA PRO A 185 21.95 -5.55 -12.91
C PRO A 185 20.46 -5.19 -13.02
N GLN A 186 19.70 -5.88 -13.88
CA GLN A 186 18.25 -5.68 -13.99
C GLN A 186 17.57 -6.14 -12.70
N PHE A 187 17.94 -7.32 -12.20
CA PHE A 187 17.42 -7.85 -10.94
C PHE A 187 17.73 -6.94 -9.74
N ALA A 188 18.97 -6.46 -9.63
CA ALA A 188 19.35 -5.55 -8.55
C ALA A 188 18.65 -4.18 -8.66
N SER A 189 18.40 -3.69 -9.88
CA SER A 189 17.63 -2.45 -10.10
C SER A 189 16.16 -2.63 -9.75
N ALA A 190 15.55 -3.78 -10.08
CA ALA A 190 14.19 -4.13 -9.70
C ALA A 190 14.05 -4.19 -8.16
N ILE A 191 15.01 -4.80 -7.45
CA ILE A 191 15.03 -4.79 -5.98
C ILE A 191 15.08 -3.37 -5.42
N LEU A 192 15.92 -2.49 -5.97
CA LEU A 192 16.00 -1.10 -5.52
C LEU A 192 14.70 -0.32 -5.77
N ASN A 193 14.01 -0.60 -6.87
CA ASN A 193 12.69 -0.02 -7.15
C ASN A 193 11.65 -0.50 -6.13
N GLN A 194 11.59 -1.80 -5.84
CA GLN A 194 10.64 -2.35 -4.87
C GLN A 194 10.88 -1.82 -3.46
N ILE A 195 12.14 -1.61 -3.07
CA ILE A 195 12.48 -1.02 -1.77
C ILE A 195 12.10 0.47 -1.72
N SER A 196 12.20 1.19 -2.84
CA SER A 196 11.73 2.57 -2.92
C SER A 196 10.21 2.65 -2.70
N VAL A 197 9.45 1.71 -3.28
CA VAL A 197 7.99 1.59 -3.08
C VAL A 197 7.64 1.25 -1.64
N LEU A 198 8.34 0.29 -1.03
CA LEU A 198 8.10 -0.14 0.36
C LEU A 198 8.34 0.99 1.36
N LEU A 199 9.33 1.83 1.12
CA LEU A 199 9.66 2.96 1.99
C LEU A 199 8.69 4.14 1.84
N ALA A 200 7.60 3.99 1.07
CA ALA A 200 6.57 4.99 0.80
C ALA A 200 7.13 6.34 0.31
N ILE A 201 8.26 6.30 -0.38
CA ILE A 201 8.90 7.48 -0.94
C ILE A 201 8.64 7.44 -2.42
N GLU A 202 8.16 8.55 -2.98
CA GLU A 202 8.02 8.65 -4.42
C GLU A 202 9.36 8.27 -5.07
N THR A 203 9.32 7.44 -6.12
CA THR A 203 10.54 6.96 -6.79
C THR A 203 11.42 8.10 -7.33
N SER A 204 10.86 9.30 -7.45
CA SER A 204 11.51 10.58 -7.78
C SER A 204 12.38 11.16 -6.66
N ASP A 205 12.14 10.74 -5.42
CA ASP A 205 12.69 11.32 -4.21
C ASP A 205 13.84 10.53 -3.62
N ILE A 206 13.95 9.22 -3.86
CA ILE A 206 15.17 8.45 -3.56
C ILE A 206 16.01 8.24 -4.82
N ILE A 207 17.31 8.49 -4.71
CA ILE A 207 18.30 8.01 -5.69
C ILE A 207 19.16 6.95 -5.00
N CYS A 208 19.09 5.72 -5.48
CA CYS A 208 19.92 4.60 -5.04
C CYS A 208 20.77 4.08 -6.21
N CYS A 209 22.08 3.95 -5.99
CA CYS A 209 22.99 3.41 -6.98
C CYS A 209 24.06 2.53 -6.33
N ALA A 210 24.27 1.35 -6.89
CA ALA A 210 25.37 0.46 -6.54
C ALA A 210 26.39 0.46 -7.67
N ILE A 211 27.67 0.71 -7.36
CA ILE A 211 28.76 0.63 -8.32
C ILE A 211 29.88 -0.27 -7.81
N THR A 212 30.66 -0.81 -8.72
CA THR A 212 31.89 -1.54 -8.40
C THR A 212 33.04 -1.06 -9.27
N ARG A 213 34.25 -1.00 -8.71
CA ARG A 213 35.49 -0.68 -9.42
C ARG A 213 36.51 -1.76 -9.14
N ASP A 214 37.07 -2.32 -10.21
CA ASP A 214 38.22 -3.21 -10.10
C ASP A 214 39.50 -2.39 -10.19
N VAL A 215 40.22 -2.30 -9.08
CA VAL A 215 41.47 -1.54 -8.98
C VAL A 215 42.55 -2.09 -9.95
N LYS A 216 42.44 -3.35 -10.40
CA LYS A 216 43.47 -4.03 -11.18
C LYS A 216 43.26 -4.02 -12.69
N SER A 217 42.02 -3.97 -13.18
CA SER A 217 41.71 -4.19 -14.60
C SER A 217 41.34 -2.92 -15.38
N SER A 218 40.69 -1.94 -14.74
CA SER A 218 40.47 -0.61 -15.30
C SER A 218 40.08 0.36 -14.20
N ASN A 219 40.59 1.59 -14.21
CA ASN A 219 40.21 2.60 -13.22
C ASN A 219 38.75 3.12 -13.39
N GLN A 220 37.94 2.44 -14.20
CA GLN A 220 36.55 2.78 -14.49
C GLN A 220 35.63 1.95 -13.59
N TYR A 221 34.66 2.62 -12.95
CA TYR A 221 33.62 1.95 -12.19
C TYR A 221 32.46 1.53 -13.11
N LYS A 222 31.86 0.38 -12.81
CA LYS A 222 30.67 -0.15 -13.47
C LYS A 222 29.46 0.04 -12.57
N ILE A 223 28.36 0.50 -13.15
CA ILE A 223 27.08 0.62 -12.47
C ILE A 223 26.42 -0.75 -12.42
N LEU A 224 26.12 -1.20 -11.21
CA LEU A 224 25.52 -2.49 -10.92
C LEU A 224 24.02 -2.40 -10.83
N ALA A 225 23.48 -1.35 -10.23
CA ALA A 225 22.05 -1.16 -10.08
C ALA A 225 21.73 0.31 -9.86
N THR A 226 20.57 0.75 -10.34
CA THR A 226 20.06 2.09 -10.08
C THR A 226 18.54 2.11 -10.10
N ASN A 227 17.91 2.91 -9.23
CA ASN A 227 16.46 3.18 -9.29
C ASN A 227 16.13 4.41 -10.17
N LEU A 228 17.13 5.00 -10.83
CA LEU A 228 16.93 6.08 -11.80
C LEU A 228 16.29 5.53 -13.07
N GLN A 229 15.12 6.04 -13.44
CA GLN A 229 14.44 5.64 -14.67
C GLN A 229 15.26 6.03 -15.91
N GLY A 230 15.70 5.03 -16.67
CA GLY A 230 16.38 5.17 -17.94
C GLY A 230 16.89 3.82 -18.43
N LYS A 231 16.57 3.45 -19.67
CA LYS A 231 16.97 2.15 -20.27
C LYS A 231 18.49 1.96 -20.41
N SER A 232 19.29 2.94 -20.02
CA SER A 232 20.74 2.84 -20.00
C SER A 232 21.24 3.01 -18.57
N LEU A 233 21.86 1.96 -18.05
CA LEU A 233 22.67 1.92 -16.82
C LEU A 233 23.86 2.91 -16.83
N SER A 234 23.90 3.90 -17.74
CA SER A 234 25.04 4.79 -17.97
C SER A 234 24.81 6.23 -17.52
N THR A 235 23.57 6.65 -17.25
CA THR A 235 23.26 8.07 -17.01
C THR A 235 22.98 8.34 -15.53
N ILE A 236 24.04 8.41 -14.72
CA ILE A 236 23.98 8.93 -13.35
C ILE A 236 24.12 10.46 -13.40
N PRO A 237 23.33 11.25 -12.66
CA PRO A 237 23.50 12.70 -12.57
C PRO A 237 24.92 13.07 -12.10
N ALA A 238 25.51 14.11 -12.69
CA ALA A 238 26.87 14.55 -12.38
C ALA A 238 27.11 14.78 -10.87
N LYS A 239 26.12 15.35 -10.17
CA LYS A 239 26.16 15.56 -8.70
C LYS A 239 26.36 14.24 -7.93
N VAL A 240 25.74 13.15 -8.39
CA VAL A 240 25.85 11.83 -7.77
C VAL A 240 27.21 11.21 -8.10
N GLN A 241 27.69 11.36 -9.33
CA GLN A 241 29.03 10.91 -9.75
C GLN A 241 30.13 11.55 -8.89
N THR A 242 30.10 12.86 -8.70
CA THR A 242 31.10 13.55 -7.86
C THR A 242 31.14 13.01 -6.43
N ARG A 243 29.97 12.76 -5.82
CA ARG A 243 29.87 12.21 -4.45
C ARG A 243 30.39 10.77 -4.36
N ILE A 244 30.16 9.97 -5.40
CA ILE A 244 30.67 8.60 -5.50
C ILE A 244 32.20 8.60 -5.65
N GLU A 245 32.73 9.44 -6.54
CA GLU A 245 34.17 9.57 -6.78
C GLU A 245 34.90 10.09 -5.54
N GLU A 246 34.29 11.00 -4.79
CA GLU A 246 34.81 11.45 -3.50
C GLU A 246 34.96 10.29 -2.51
N ALA A 247 33.95 9.43 -2.39
CA ALA A 247 34.01 8.27 -1.49
C ALA A 247 35.04 7.22 -1.93
N LEU A 248 35.16 7.00 -3.24
CA LEU A 248 36.21 6.13 -3.81
C LEU A 248 37.62 6.68 -3.54
N ASN A 249 37.83 7.99 -3.68
CA ASN A 249 39.14 8.61 -3.45
C ASN A 249 39.52 8.69 -1.97
N GLN A 250 38.55 8.90 -1.08
CA GLN A 250 38.76 8.93 0.37
C GLN A 250 38.79 7.53 1.01
N HIS A 251 38.43 6.48 0.24
CA HIS A 251 38.30 5.11 0.73
C HIS A 251 37.46 5.00 2.02
N SER A 252 36.40 5.81 2.14
CA SER A 252 35.60 5.90 3.36
C SER A 252 34.15 6.30 3.07
N ASN A 253 33.28 6.11 4.05
CA ASN A 253 31.88 6.52 3.94
C ASN A 253 31.77 8.04 4.01
N ILE A 254 30.91 8.62 3.18
CA ILE A 254 30.63 10.06 3.15
C ILE A 254 29.17 10.30 3.47
N GLN A 255 28.89 11.36 4.22
CA GLN A 255 27.53 11.74 4.57
C GLN A 255 27.36 13.25 4.41
N GLY A 256 26.21 13.65 3.87
CA GLY A 256 25.79 15.05 3.87
C GLY A 256 24.34 15.19 4.33
N ASN A 257 23.79 16.39 4.13
CA ASN A 257 22.46 16.75 4.62
C ASN A 257 21.32 16.02 3.88
N ASP A 258 21.55 15.67 2.61
CA ASP A 258 20.57 15.06 1.70
C ASP A 258 20.99 13.67 1.19
N TYR A 259 22.13 13.14 1.64
CA TYR A 259 22.71 11.91 1.08
C TYR A 259 23.66 11.16 2.01
N PHE A 260 23.87 9.89 1.67
CA PHE A 260 24.88 9.02 2.23
C PHE A 260 25.53 8.17 1.14
N VAL A 261 26.84 8.00 1.26
CA VAL A 261 27.67 7.20 0.37
C VAL A 261 28.43 6.19 1.22
N SER A 262 28.10 4.91 1.07
CA SER A 262 28.86 3.84 1.71
C SER A 262 29.97 3.39 0.79
N TYR A 263 31.20 3.32 1.30
CA TYR A 263 32.35 2.70 0.64
C TYR A 263 32.75 1.43 1.37
N PHE A 264 33.00 0.35 0.63
CA PHE A 264 33.58 -0.87 1.19
C PHE A 264 34.36 -1.67 0.14
N THR A 265 35.33 -2.45 0.60
CA THR A 265 36.13 -3.34 -0.24
C THR A 265 35.77 -4.79 0.00
N THR A 266 35.85 -5.59 -1.05
CA THR A 266 35.75 -7.06 -0.93
C THR A 266 37.13 -7.67 -0.67
N ARG A 267 37.15 -8.93 -0.21
CA ARG A 267 38.39 -9.72 -0.05
C ARG A 267 39.18 -9.89 -1.36
N ARG A 268 38.56 -9.68 -2.53
CA ARG A 268 39.21 -9.76 -3.85
C ARG A 268 39.80 -8.42 -4.32
N GLY A 269 39.66 -7.35 -3.52
CA GLY A 269 40.16 -6.02 -3.87
C GLY A 269 39.21 -5.21 -4.75
N MET A 270 37.96 -5.63 -4.91
CA MET A 270 36.92 -4.80 -5.56
C MET A 270 36.45 -3.73 -4.60
N GLU A 271 36.41 -2.49 -5.07
CA GLU A 271 35.80 -1.36 -4.36
C GLU A 271 34.32 -1.26 -4.72
N ASN A 272 33.47 -1.04 -3.74
CA ASN A 272 32.03 -0.91 -3.96
C ASN A 272 31.52 0.34 -3.28
N VAL A 273 30.57 0.99 -3.94
CA VAL A 273 29.89 2.15 -3.40
C VAL A 273 28.38 1.96 -3.50
N LEU A 274 27.69 2.23 -2.38
CA LEU A 274 26.25 2.39 -2.34
C LEU A 274 25.92 3.85 -2.06
N TYR A 275 25.26 4.50 -3.01
CA TYR A 275 24.78 5.87 -2.87
C TYR A 275 23.29 5.87 -2.55
N VAL A 276 22.86 6.65 -1.57
CA VAL A 276 21.45 6.92 -1.26
C VAL A 276 21.27 8.41 -1.05
N ALA A 277 20.33 9.05 -1.74
CA ALA A 277 19.94 10.44 -1.48
C ALA A 277 18.43 10.61 -1.45
N THR A 278 17.95 11.56 -0.65
CA THR A 278 16.54 11.91 -0.56
C THR A 278 16.31 13.38 -0.92
N LYS A 279 15.27 13.67 -1.72
CA LYS A 279 14.80 15.04 -1.97
C LYS A 279 13.77 15.52 -0.94
N ALA A 280 13.16 14.61 -0.19
CA ALA A 280 12.09 14.91 0.75
C ALA A 280 12.64 15.53 2.06
N PRO A 281 12.33 16.80 2.39
CA PRO A 281 12.90 17.48 3.56
C PRO A 281 12.36 16.98 4.91
N GLY A 282 11.24 16.25 4.95
CA GLY A 282 10.64 15.66 6.16
C GLY A 282 11.28 14.33 6.59
N LEU A 283 11.99 13.67 5.68
CA LEU A 283 12.64 12.37 5.92
C LEU A 283 14.00 12.49 6.62
N LYS A 284 14.38 13.71 7.04
CA LYS A 284 15.66 14.07 7.66
C LYS A 284 15.98 13.35 8.98
N ARG A 285 14.97 12.82 9.69
CA ARG A 285 15.13 12.30 11.06
C ARG A 285 14.96 10.77 11.18
N LYS A 286 14.06 10.13 10.41
CA LYS A 286 13.89 8.67 10.42
C LYS A 286 15.01 7.93 9.66
N PHE A 287 15.42 8.41 8.48
CA PHE A 287 16.49 7.78 7.68
C PHE A 287 17.90 7.98 8.26
N VAL A 288 18.14 9.09 8.96
CA VAL A 288 19.45 9.40 9.54
C VAL A 288 19.63 8.69 10.90
N ASN A 289 18.58 8.53 11.70
CA ASN A 289 18.64 7.82 12.99
C ASN A 289 18.50 6.30 12.87
N THR A 290 17.65 5.81 11.97
CA THR A 290 17.65 4.40 11.55
C THR A 290 18.74 4.21 10.50
N SER A 291 19.99 4.46 10.93
CA SER A 291 21.25 4.29 10.22
C SER A 291 21.07 3.92 8.74
N LEU A 292 21.36 4.84 7.82
CA LEU A 292 21.64 4.50 6.41
C LEU A 292 22.61 3.30 6.28
N ARG A 293 23.41 3.04 7.33
CA ARG A 293 24.16 1.80 7.58
C ARG A 293 23.32 0.51 7.68
N ASN A 294 22.20 0.51 8.40
CA ASN A 294 21.29 -0.64 8.51
C ASN A 294 20.48 -0.82 7.22
N VAL A 295 20.03 0.27 6.61
CA VAL A 295 19.40 0.29 5.29
C VAL A 295 20.39 -0.27 4.25
N ALA A 296 21.64 0.20 4.18
CA ALA A 296 22.68 -0.37 3.32
C ALA A 296 23.05 -1.85 3.62
N LYS A 297 23.06 -2.25 4.90
CA LYS A 297 23.31 -3.63 5.33
C LYS A 297 22.12 -4.58 5.09
N ASN A 298 20.89 -4.07 5.09
CA ASN A 298 19.67 -4.87 4.98
C ASN A 298 19.04 -4.81 3.57
N LEU A 299 19.30 -3.76 2.77
CA LEU A 299 18.87 -3.65 1.36
C LEU A 299 19.58 -4.66 0.46
N ILE A 300 20.80 -5.05 0.85
CA ILE A 300 21.57 -6.06 0.14
C ILE A 300 21.74 -7.20 1.14
N PRO A 301 20.87 -8.22 1.11
CA PRO A 301 21.02 -9.38 1.97
C PRO A 301 22.44 -9.92 1.89
N ASP A 302 23.01 -10.37 3.01
CA ASP A 302 24.35 -10.99 3.04
C ASP A 302 24.48 -12.13 2.02
N TRP A 303 23.36 -12.77 1.64
CA TRP A 303 23.32 -13.77 0.58
C TRP A 303 23.49 -13.17 -0.82
N LEU A 304 22.98 -11.95 -1.11
CA LEU A 304 23.22 -11.24 -2.36
C LEU A 304 24.71 -10.89 -2.45
N ILE A 305 25.29 -10.35 -1.38
CA ILE A 305 26.74 -10.09 -1.29
C ILE A 305 27.52 -11.41 -1.50
N CYS A 306 27.09 -12.52 -0.90
CA CYS A 306 27.70 -13.84 -1.11
C CYS A 306 27.51 -14.38 -2.54
N TYR A 307 26.36 -14.16 -3.18
CA TYR A 307 26.06 -14.57 -4.56
C TYR A 307 26.93 -13.79 -5.56
N TRP A 308 27.17 -12.51 -5.27
CA TRP A 308 28.12 -11.64 -5.97
C TRP A 308 29.59 -12.04 -5.75
N LEU A 309 29.93 -12.61 -4.59
CA LEU A 309 31.30 -13.03 -4.24
C LEU A 309 31.70 -14.42 -4.81
N THR A 310 30.74 -15.22 -5.30
CA THR A 310 30.98 -16.66 -5.57
C THR A 310 30.88 -17.10 -7.03
N LEU A 311 30.32 -16.31 -7.95
CA LEU A 311 30.28 -16.68 -9.37
C LEU A 311 31.58 -16.28 -10.11
N PRO A 312 32.15 -17.16 -10.96
CA PRO A 312 33.09 -16.74 -12.00
C PRO A 312 32.36 -15.86 -13.03
N LEU A 313 33.07 -14.88 -13.59
CA LEU A 313 32.64 -14.08 -14.74
C LEU A 313 32.47 -14.99 -15.97
N SER A 314 31.38 -15.74 -16.02
CA SER A 314 30.97 -16.57 -17.16
C SER A 314 29.45 -16.72 -17.12
N PRO A 315 28.75 -16.68 -18.27
CA PRO A 315 27.28 -16.68 -18.29
C PRO A 315 26.72 -18.01 -17.76
N PRO A 316 25.74 -18.03 -16.85
CA PRO A 316 25.16 -19.28 -16.38
C PRO A 316 23.85 -19.56 -17.12
N PHE A 317 23.90 -19.91 -18.40
CA PHE A 317 22.79 -20.65 -19.04
C PHE A 317 23.34 -21.59 -20.11
N ALA A 318 23.95 -22.68 -19.65
CA ALA A 318 24.03 -23.92 -20.41
C ALA A 318 23.49 -25.02 -19.50
N ALA A 319 22.33 -25.57 -19.86
CA ALA A 319 21.49 -26.46 -19.07
C ALA A 319 22.09 -27.86 -18.78
N ASN A 320 23.41 -28.06 -18.88
CA ASN A 320 24.07 -29.33 -18.57
C ASN A 320 25.54 -29.09 -18.18
N SER A 321 25.81 -28.85 -16.89
CA SER A 321 27.17 -29.00 -16.34
C SER A 321 27.16 -29.61 -14.93
N PRO A 322 28.16 -30.44 -14.57
CA PRO A 322 28.09 -31.35 -13.43
C PRO A 322 28.46 -30.71 -12.08
N THR A 323 28.21 -29.41 -11.88
CA THR A 323 28.63 -28.67 -10.67
C THR A 323 27.52 -28.54 -9.63
N ARG A 324 26.69 -29.58 -9.45
CA ARG A 324 25.67 -29.64 -8.38
C ARG A 324 26.24 -29.68 -6.95
N ASN A 325 27.56 -29.82 -6.78
CA ASN A 325 28.18 -30.10 -5.47
C ASN A 325 28.90 -28.93 -4.78
N LYS A 326 28.70 -27.67 -5.20
CA LYS A 326 29.27 -26.49 -4.50
C LYS A 326 28.24 -25.43 -4.14
N LEU A 327 27.07 -25.83 -3.69
CA LEU A 327 26.14 -24.93 -3.01
C LEU A 327 26.47 -24.87 -1.50
N CYS A 328 26.70 -23.64 -1.02
CA CYS A 328 26.78 -23.29 0.40
C CYS A 328 25.52 -23.80 1.13
N GLY A 329 25.67 -24.20 2.41
CA GLY A 329 24.60 -24.79 3.21
C GLY A 329 23.32 -23.94 3.31
N VAL A 330 23.42 -22.63 3.11
CA VAL A 330 22.27 -21.70 3.06
C VAL A 330 21.44 -21.90 1.79
N CYS A 331 22.07 -22.08 0.62
CA CYS A 331 21.37 -22.30 -0.64
C CYS A 331 20.69 -23.68 -0.72
N ARG A 332 21.12 -24.67 0.08
CA ARG A 332 20.44 -25.97 0.17
C ARG A 332 19.11 -25.92 0.93
N LYS A 333 18.91 -24.93 1.80
CA LYS A 333 17.65 -24.77 2.55
C LYS A 333 16.57 -24.03 1.77
N LEU A 334 16.95 -23.15 0.84
CA LEU A 334 16.01 -22.40 -0.02
C LEU A 334 15.46 -23.21 -1.22
N ILE A 335 16.04 -24.37 -1.52
CA ILE A 335 15.66 -25.24 -2.65
C ILE A 335 14.83 -26.45 -2.15
N ARG A 336 14.46 -26.52 -0.87
CA ARG A 336 13.63 -27.59 -0.31
C ARG A 336 12.26 -27.09 0.09
#